data_AF-A0A537FV76-F1
#
_entry.id   AF-A0A537FV76-F1
#
_cell.length_a   1.000
_cell.length_b   1.000
_cell.length_c   1.000
_cell.angle_alpha   90.00
_cell.angle_beta   90.00
_cell.angle_gamma   90.00
#
_symmetry.space_group_name_H-M   'P 1'
#
loop_
_entity.id
_entity.type
_entity.pdbx_description
1 polymer ?
#
loop_
_entity_poly.entity_id
_entity_poly.type
_entity_poly.pdbx_seq_one_letter_code
_entity_poly.pdbx_strand_id
1 'polypeptide(L)'
;MSELGIEKVVVELNGFRQRTAMIKEEMSKVSRALNERAQQLNDLVNKSLSQLRDQLGGTTLSGFLALQGRYQSGEMTDQDYNAQKDYYKGEMANMIRKLDESKKLMMIMAQLDSRPPGAAPMPPGQQRPQQSQQ
;
A
#
# COMPACT_ATOMS: atom_id res chain seq x y z
N MET A 1 -30.20 13.59 49.99
CA MET A 1 -30.30 13.99 48.57
C MET A 1 -29.06 13.67 47.74
N SER A 2 -28.05 12.95 48.27
CA SER A 2 -26.79 12.66 47.56
C SER A 2 -26.76 11.30 46.83
N GLU A 3 -27.58 10.33 47.26
CA GLU A 3 -27.60 8.97 46.69
C GLU A 3 -28.23 8.91 45.29
N LEU A 4 -29.29 9.68 45.05
CA LEU A 4 -29.96 9.76 43.74
C LEU A 4 -29.03 10.30 42.63
N GLY A 5 -28.07 11.14 43.00
CA GLY A 5 -27.03 11.65 42.09
C GLY A 5 -25.96 10.61 41.78
N ILE A 6 -25.58 9.81 42.77
CA ILE A 6 -24.58 8.74 42.62
C ILE A 6 -25.14 7.62 41.73
N GLU A 7 -26.39 7.19 41.93
CA GLU A 7 -27.01 6.18 41.07
C GLU A 7 -27.08 6.61 39.61
N LYS A 8 -27.47 7.87 39.35
CA LYS A 8 -27.51 8.41 37.98
C LYS A 8 -26.12 8.42 37.35
N VAL A 9 -25.09 8.83 38.10
CA VAL A 9 -23.70 8.80 37.63
C VAL A 9 -23.24 7.36 37.35
N VAL A 10 -23.59 6.40 38.20
CA VAL A 10 -23.24 4.98 38.00
C VAL A 10 -23.88 4.42 36.72
N VAL A 11 -25.15 4.75 36.46
CA VAL A 11 -25.85 4.36 35.22
C VAL A 11 -25.17 4.98 33.99
N GLU A 12 -24.84 6.27 34.03
CA GLU A 12 -24.13 6.94 32.94
C GLU A 12 -22.75 6.33 32.69
N LEU A 13 -21.99 6.06 33.76
CA LEU A 13 -20.65 5.47 33.71
C LEU A 13 -20.69 4.05 33.12
N ASN A 14 -21.69 3.25 33.49
CA ASN A 14 -21.94 1.95 32.86
C ASN A 14 -22.29 2.09 31.37
N GLY A 15 -23.10 3.08 30.99
CA GLY A 15 -23.38 3.40 29.59
C GLY A 15 -22.13 3.81 28.80
N PHE A 16 -21.25 4.62 29.39
CA PHE A 16 -19.96 4.98 28.78
C PHE A 16 -19.03 3.77 28.64
N ARG A 17 -18.97 2.88 29.64
CA ARG A 17 -18.18 1.64 29.56
C ARG A 17 -18.67 0.74 28.42
N GLN A 18 -19.99 0.58 28.27
CA GLN A 18 -20.57 -0.22 27.20
C GLN A 18 -20.28 0.40 25.82
N ARG A 19 -20.46 1.71 25.64
CA ARG A 19 -20.09 2.41 24.40
C ARG A 19 -18.60 2.27 24.08
N THR A 20 -17.75 2.41 25.09
CA THR A 20 -16.30 2.23 24.92
C THR A 20 -15.95 0.80 24.51
N ALA A 21 -16.61 -0.20 25.09
CA ALA A 21 -16.43 -1.60 24.70
C ALA A 21 -16.85 -1.84 23.24
N MET A 22 -18.00 -1.31 22.82
CA MET A 22 -18.46 -1.40 21.43
C MET A 22 -17.48 -0.73 20.45
N ILE A 23 -17.00 0.47 20.77
CA ILE A 23 -16.03 1.17 19.91
C ILE A 23 -14.70 0.39 19.81
N LYS A 24 -14.23 -0.22 20.90
CA LYS A 24 -13.03 -1.09 20.88
C LYS A 24 -13.23 -2.31 19.99
N GLU A 25 -14.41 -2.91 20.02
CA GLU A 25 -14.74 -4.04 19.16
C GLU A 25 -14.76 -3.64 17.68
N GLU A 26 -15.42 -2.52 17.34
CA GLU A 26 -15.45 -1.98 15.98
C GLU A 26 -14.05 -1.58 15.49
N MET A 27 -13.23 -0.95 16.33
CA MET A 27 -11.82 -0.67 16.02
C MET A 27 -11.05 -1.97 15.72
N SER A 28 -11.31 -3.04 16.47
CA SER A 28 -10.66 -4.34 16.24
C SER A 28 -11.09 -4.97 14.91
N LYS A 29 -12.38 -4.87 14.55
CA LYS A 29 -12.90 -5.33 13.25
C LYS A 29 -12.27 -4.54 12.10
N VAL A 30 -12.24 -3.21 12.21
CA VAL A 30 -11.63 -2.33 11.21
C VAL A 30 -10.13 -2.62 11.07
N SER A 31 -9.42 -2.82 12.18
CA SER A 31 -7.99 -3.16 12.16
C SER A 31 -7.72 -4.47 11.42
N ARG A 32 -8.54 -5.51 11.62
CA ARG A 32 -8.44 -6.77 10.88
C ARG A 32 -8.68 -6.58 9.38
N ALA A 33 -9.77 -5.89 9.02
CA ALA A 33 -10.09 -5.61 7.63
C ALA A 33 -8.99 -4.80 6.92
N LEU A 34 -8.39 -3.81 7.61
CA LEU A 34 -7.26 -3.05 7.09
C LEU A 34 -6.03 -3.93 6.86
N ASN A 35 -5.74 -4.85 7.78
CA ASN A 35 -4.61 -5.77 7.65
C ASN A 35 -4.78 -6.74 6.48
N GLU A 36 -5.99 -7.29 6.29
CA GLU A 36 -6.32 -8.12 5.12
C GLU A 36 -6.16 -7.35 3.80
N ARG A 37 -6.62 -6.09 3.76
CA ARG A 37 -6.45 -5.22 2.60
C ARG A 37 -4.98 -4.89 2.33
N ALA A 38 -4.17 -4.66 3.37
CA ALA A 38 -2.74 -4.44 3.23
C ALA A 38 -2.03 -5.67 2.65
N GLN A 39 -2.38 -6.88 3.10
CA GLN A 39 -1.87 -8.12 2.51
C GLN A 39 -2.26 -8.27 1.03
N GLN A 40 -3.53 -8.02 0.68
CA GLN A 40 -3.99 -8.07 -0.71
C GLN A 40 -3.23 -7.07 -1.60
N LEU A 41 -2.95 -5.87 -1.10
CA LEU A 41 -2.15 -4.86 -1.81
C LEU A 41 -0.71 -5.33 -2.01
N ASN A 42 -0.10 -5.95 -1.00
CA ASN A 42 1.27 -6.48 -1.09
C ASN A 42 1.36 -7.58 -2.16
N ASP A 43 0.41 -8.52 -2.16
CA ASP A 43 0.33 -9.56 -3.18
C ASP A 43 0.14 -8.99 -4.59
N LEU A 44 -0.70 -7.95 -4.73
CA LEU A 44 -0.94 -7.29 -6.02
C LEU A 44 0.33 -6.61 -6.54
N VAL A 45 1.04 -5.89 -5.67
CA VAL A 45 2.29 -5.21 -6.01
C VAL A 45 3.36 -6.22 -6.41
N ASN A 46 3.55 -7.29 -5.64
CA ASN A 46 4.54 -8.32 -5.96
C ASN A 46 4.24 -9.02 -7.29
N LYS A 47 2.96 -9.33 -7.56
CA LYS A 47 2.54 -9.90 -8.85
C LYS A 47 2.80 -8.93 -10.01
N SER A 48 2.43 -7.66 -9.85
CA SER A 48 2.63 -6.63 -10.87
C SER A 48 4.12 -6.43 -11.19
N LEU A 49 4.97 -6.36 -10.17
CA LEU A 49 6.42 -6.24 -10.33
C LEU A 49 7.03 -7.47 -10.99
N SER A 50 6.62 -8.68 -10.61
CA SER A 50 7.09 -9.91 -11.28
C SER A 50 6.70 -9.92 -12.75
N GLN A 51 5.45 -9.61 -13.08
CA GLN A 51 4.99 -9.55 -14.46
C GLN A 51 5.74 -8.50 -15.29
N LEU A 52 5.98 -7.32 -14.72
CA LEU A 52 6.77 -6.28 -15.37
C LEU A 52 8.20 -6.73 -15.62
N ARG A 53 8.84 -7.36 -14.63
CA ARG A 53 10.20 -7.91 -14.77
C ARG A 53 10.24 -8.97 -15.87
N ASP A 54 9.28 -9.89 -15.88
CA ASP A 54 9.25 -11.00 -16.82
C ASP A 54 8.96 -10.53 -18.26
N GLN A 55 8.09 -9.51 -18.44
CA GLN A 55 7.87 -8.88 -19.75
C GLN A 55 9.11 -8.11 -20.24
N LEU A 56 9.74 -7.36 -19.36
CA LEU A 56 10.89 -6.52 -19.70
C LEU A 56 12.13 -7.37 -20.02
N GLY A 57 12.42 -8.38 -19.21
CA GLY A 57 13.56 -9.29 -19.41
C GLY A 57 13.31 -10.39 -20.44
N GLY A 58 12.06 -10.77 -20.68
CA GLY A 58 11.72 -11.90 -21.55
C GLY A 58 11.51 -11.51 -23.01
N THR A 59 10.67 -10.51 -23.28
CA THR A 59 10.13 -10.28 -24.62
C THR A 59 10.42 -8.89 -25.17
N THR A 60 10.21 -7.83 -24.39
CA THR A 60 10.31 -6.47 -24.94
C THR A 60 11.76 -6.05 -25.20
N LEU A 61 12.67 -6.21 -24.23
CA LEU A 61 14.07 -5.84 -24.41
C LEU A 61 14.77 -6.77 -25.40
N SER A 62 14.57 -8.08 -25.23
CA SER A 62 15.11 -9.11 -26.12
C SER A 62 14.63 -8.93 -27.57
N GLY A 63 13.35 -8.64 -27.76
CA GLY A 63 12.75 -8.35 -29.07
C GLY A 63 13.31 -7.07 -29.70
N PHE A 64 13.53 -6.02 -28.91
CA PHE A 64 14.16 -4.79 -29.39
C PHE A 64 15.62 -4.99 -29.81
N LEU A 65 16.40 -5.77 -29.07
CA LEU A 65 17.78 -6.10 -29.43
C LEU A 65 17.84 -6.96 -30.70
N ALA A 66 16.95 -7.96 -30.81
CA ALA A 66 16.83 -8.78 -32.01
C ALA A 66 16.42 -7.94 -33.23
N LEU A 67 15.53 -6.95 -33.03
CA LEU A 67 15.15 -5.99 -34.06
C LEU A 67 16.36 -5.21 -34.60
N GLN A 68 17.22 -4.70 -33.71
CA GLN A 68 18.44 -4.03 -34.13
C GLN A 68 19.37 -4.97 -34.91
N GLY A 69 19.52 -6.23 -34.47
CA GLY A 69 20.33 -7.22 -35.17
C GLY A 69 19.85 -7.46 -36.61
N ARG A 70 18.55 -7.67 -36.79
CA ARG A 70 17.93 -7.89 -38.12
C ARG A 70 18.01 -6.66 -39.03
N TYR A 71 17.95 -5.47 -38.45
CA TYR A 71 18.15 -4.24 -39.21
C TYR A 71 19.62 -4.10 -39.67
N GLN A 72 20.58 -4.37 -38.77
CA GLN A 72 22.00 -4.30 -39.10
C GLN A 72 22.44 -5.38 -40.09
N SER A 73 21.80 -6.55 -40.10
CA SER A 73 22.07 -7.61 -41.09
C SER A 73 21.47 -7.33 -42.46
N GLY A 74 20.64 -6.28 -42.61
CA GLY A 74 19.96 -5.94 -43.86
C GLY A 74 18.76 -6.84 -44.18
N GLU A 75 18.33 -7.71 -43.25
CA GLU A 75 17.17 -8.60 -43.39
C GLU A 75 15.82 -7.86 -43.29
N MET A 76 15.85 -6.55 -43.03
CA MET A 76 14.66 -5.75 -42.76
C MET A 76 14.79 -4.36 -43.37
N THR A 77 13.68 -3.84 -43.88
CA THR A 77 13.62 -2.50 -44.47
C THR A 77 13.59 -1.40 -43.39
N ASP A 78 13.97 -0.17 -43.76
CA ASP A 78 13.86 1.00 -42.88
C ASP A 78 12.42 1.24 -42.39
N GLN A 79 11.44 0.96 -43.24
CA GLN A 79 10.04 1.14 -42.91
C GLN A 79 9.58 0.14 -41.84
N ASP A 80 9.90 -1.15 -42.03
CA ASP A 80 9.55 -2.20 -41.07
C ASP A 80 10.30 -2.03 -39.75
N TYR A 81 11.56 -1.62 -39.81
CA TYR A 81 12.36 -1.30 -38.64
C TYR A 81 11.72 -0.18 -37.81
N ASN A 82 11.35 0.93 -38.44
CA ASN A 82 10.76 2.07 -37.72
C ASN A 82 9.40 1.71 -37.11
N ALA A 83 8.56 0.95 -37.83
CA ALA A 83 7.27 0.50 -37.30
C ALA A 83 7.43 -0.39 -36.05
N GLN A 84 8.33 -1.39 -36.09
CA GLN A 84 8.56 -2.26 -34.94
C GLN A 84 9.30 -1.55 -33.80
N LYS A 85 10.20 -0.62 -34.12
CA LYS A 85 10.89 0.23 -33.13
C LYS A 85 9.90 1.08 -32.36
N ASP A 86 8.92 1.68 -33.04
CA ASP A 86 7.89 2.49 -32.39
C ASP A 86 6.93 1.64 -31.56
N TYR A 87 6.61 0.42 -32.01
CA TYR A 87 5.89 -0.56 -31.19
C TYR A 87 6.61 -0.86 -29.87
N TYR A 88 7.90 -1.25 -29.92
CA TYR A 88 8.67 -1.54 -28.71
C TYR A 88 8.84 -0.32 -27.81
N LYS A 89 8.99 0.89 -28.37
CA LYS A 89 8.99 2.14 -27.60
C LYS A 89 7.66 2.36 -26.88
N GLY A 90 6.53 2.11 -27.55
CA GLY A 90 5.20 2.19 -26.95
C GLY A 90 5.03 1.22 -25.79
N GLU A 91 5.45 -0.03 -25.97
CA GLU A 91 5.43 -1.06 -24.92
C GLU A 91 6.32 -0.67 -23.73
N MET A 92 7.54 -0.19 -23.98
CA MET A 92 8.42 0.33 -22.93
C MET A 92 7.80 1.50 -22.17
N ALA A 93 7.20 2.46 -22.86
CA ALA A 93 6.51 3.58 -22.23
C ALA A 93 5.31 3.12 -21.37
N ASN A 94 4.57 2.12 -21.83
CA ASN A 94 3.47 1.53 -21.06
C ASN A 94 3.98 0.81 -19.80
N MET A 95 5.09 0.07 -19.90
CA MET A 95 5.72 -0.59 -18.76
C MET A 95 6.22 0.42 -17.72
N ILE A 96 6.82 1.53 -18.15
CA ILE A 96 7.24 2.61 -17.24
C ILE A 96 6.05 3.17 -16.46
N ARG A 97 4.90 3.40 -17.12
CA ARG A 97 3.68 3.86 -16.43
C ARG A 97 3.18 2.86 -15.40
N LYS A 98 3.15 1.57 -15.74
CA LYS A 98 2.77 0.50 -14.79
C LYS A 98 3.74 0.40 -13.60
N LEU A 99 5.03 0.62 -13.83
CA LEU A 99 6.03 0.68 -12.76
C LEU A 99 5.77 1.86 -11.81
N ASP A 100 5.41 3.03 -12.34
CA ASP A 100 5.03 4.19 -11.53
C ASP A 100 3.77 3.93 -10.69
N GLU A 101 2.77 3.22 -11.24
CA GLU A 101 1.59 2.78 -10.49
C GLU A 101 1.95 1.83 -9.34
N SER A 102 2.80 0.84 -9.61
CA SER A 102 3.29 -0.09 -8.58
C SER A 102 4.07 0.64 -7.49
N LYS A 103 4.85 1.66 -7.84
CA LYS A 103 5.58 2.50 -6.88
C LYS A 103 4.61 3.31 -6.00
N LYS A 104 3.53 3.86 -6.56
CA LYS A 104 2.49 4.56 -5.78
C LYS A 104 1.84 3.61 -4.78
N LEU A 105 1.51 2.40 -5.19
CA LEU A 105 0.93 1.38 -4.28
C LEU A 105 1.91 1.03 -3.15
N MET A 106 3.20 0.87 -3.45
CA MET A 106 4.23 0.64 -2.43
C MET A 106 4.35 1.80 -1.45
N MET A 107 4.27 3.06 -1.90
CA MET A 107 4.24 4.22 -1.02
C MET A 107 3.02 4.22 -0.09
N ILE A 108 1.85 3.82 -0.58
CA ILE A 108 0.65 3.70 0.25
C ILE A 108 0.85 2.60 1.31
N MET A 109 1.40 1.45 0.94
CA MET A 109 1.70 0.38 1.90
C MET A 109 2.69 0.84 2.98
N ALA A 110 3.75 1.57 2.59
CA ALA A 110 4.71 2.11 3.54
C ALA A 110 4.08 3.12 4.53
N GLN A 111 3.11 3.93 4.06
CA GLN A 111 2.35 4.82 4.93
C GLN A 111 1.42 4.06 5.89
N LEU A 112 0.83 2.95 5.44
CA LEU A 112 -0.01 2.10 6.29
C LEU A 112 0.81 1.40 7.39
N ASP A 113 2.00 0.90 7.07
CA ASP A 113 2.92 0.30 8.06
C ASP A 113 3.48 1.32 9.06
N SER A 114 3.68 2.57 8.63
CA SER A 114 4.18 3.63 9.51
C SER A 114 3.16 4.09 10.58
N ARG A 115 1.91 3.62 10.50
CA ARG A 115 0.85 3.99 11.45
C ARG A 115 0.86 2.99 12.62
N PRO A 116 1.32 3.37 13.83
CA PRO A 116 1.45 2.43 14.92
C PRO A 116 0.08 1.83 15.29
N PRO A 117 -0.07 0.50 15.36
CA PRO A 117 -1.28 -0.13 15.89
C PRO A 117 -1.30 0.08 17.41
N GLY A 118 -1.79 1.24 17.85
CA GLY A 118 -1.83 1.56 19.28
C GLY A 118 -1.71 3.04 19.64
N ALA A 119 -1.59 3.96 18.68
CA ALA A 119 -1.76 5.39 18.98
C ALA A 119 -3.25 5.68 19.21
N ALA A 120 -3.79 5.19 20.33
CA ALA A 120 -4.93 5.85 20.95
C ALA A 120 -4.55 7.33 21.09
N PRO A 121 -5.43 8.29 20.74
CA PRO A 121 -5.20 9.67 21.11
C PRO A 121 -5.11 9.68 22.64
N MET A 122 -3.91 9.89 23.19
CA MET A 122 -3.81 10.14 24.61
C MET A 122 -4.62 11.42 24.88
N PRO A 123 -5.56 11.41 25.83
CA PRO A 123 -6.23 12.64 26.23
C PRO A 123 -5.15 13.65 26.65
N PRO A 124 -5.26 14.93 26.28
CA PRO A 124 -4.28 15.93 26.64
C PRO A 124 -4.27 16.07 28.17
N GLY A 125 -3.29 15.45 28.84
CA GLY A 125 -3.21 15.51 30.30
C GLY A 125 -2.36 14.46 31.02
N GLN A 126 -1.94 13.35 30.39
CA GLN A 126 -1.07 12.37 31.06
C GLN A 126 0.37 12.45 30.55
N GLN A 127 1.16 13.30 31.21
CA GLN A 127 2.62 13.24 31.18
C GLN A 127 3.05 11.92 31.86
N ARG A 128 3.86 11.11 31.17
CA ARG A 128 4.57 9.99 31.81
C ARG A 128 5.48 10.57 32.91
N PRO A 129 5.47 10.06 34.16
CA PRO A 129 6.55 10.37 35.07
C PRO A 129 7.84 9.81 34.49
N GLN A 130 8.80 10.71 34.24
CA GLN A 130 10.17 10.37 33.89
C GLN A 130 10.73 9.52 35.03
N GLN A 131 11.04 8.25 34.76
CA GLN A 131 11.85 7.45 35.67
C GLN A 131 13.23 8.13 35.74
N SER A 132 13.47 8.82 36.85
CA SER A 132 14.79 9.29 37.25
C SER A 132 15.63 8.05 37.58
N GLN A 133 16.60 7.74 36.73
CA GLN A 133 17.69 6.84 37.09
C GLN A 133 18.47 7.44 38.26
N GLN A 134 18.62 6.67 39.32
CA GLN A 134 19.76 6.70 40.24
C GLN A 134 20.20 5.27 40.45
#